data_AF-A0A7X6PVX7-F1
#
_entry.id   AF-A0A7X6PVX7-F1
#
_cell.length_a   1.000
_cell.length_b   1.000
_cell.length_c   1.000
_cell.angle_alpha   90.00
_cell.angle_beta   90.00
_cell.angle_gamma   90.00
#
_symmetry.space_group_name_H-M   'P 1'
#
loop_
_entity.id
_entity.type
_entity.pdbx_description
1 polymer ?
#
loop_
_entity_poly.entity_id
_entity_poly.type
_entity_poly.pdbx_seq_one_letter_code
_entity_poly.pdbx_strand_id
1 'polypeptide(L)'
;MVENSRHIKPEPTGYKLPKKLHGSDEGSKIIQLLLDRLKPAGPCSEYLMPLFKFTIHIKDALNSARRTGRLVRGMEEAEKILDAERSGILSADMKTGSKRVERISRLIVVANDGSSRFYRQIKKMVERNKPRVMAVELDVSSFELGEALFGPGKRALFILVNHKDAVVNALKSFIIQSS
;
A
#
# COMPACT_ATOMS: atom_id res chain seq x y z
N MET A 1 -8.18 21.96 -42.99
CA MET A 1 -8.17 22.52 -41.61
C MET A 1 -8.05 21.35 -40.66
N VAL A 2 -6.88 21.20 -40.05
CA VAL A 2 -6.47 20.00 -39.32
C VAL A 2 -6.57 20.26 -37.81
N GLU A 3 -7.17 19.29 -37.13
CA GLU A 3 -7.06 18.96 -35.70
C GLU A 3 -7.42 20.00 -34.63
N ASN A 4 -8.48 19.69 -33.86
CA ASN A 4 -8.31 19.66 -32.41
C ASN A 4 -9.29 18.66 -31.77
N SER A 5 -9.20 17.39 -32.18
CA SER A 5 -9.75 16.29 -31.38
C SER A 5 -8.85 16.13 -30.16
N ARG A 6 -9.20 16.81 -29.07
CA ARG A 6 -8.63 16.51 -27.74
C ARG A 6 -8.93 15.04 -27.45
N HIS A 7 -7.99 14.17 -27.82
CA HIS A 7 -7.87 12.85 -27.24
C HIS A 7 -7.56 13.05 -25.77
N ILE A 8 -8.61 13.17 -24.97
CA ILE A 8 -8.54 12.87 -23.55
C ILE A 8 -8.27 11.36 -23.53
N LYS A 9 -6.98 10.99 -23.55
CA LYS A 9 -6.59 9.66 -23.12
C LYS A 9 -7.22 9.49 -21.73
N PRO A 10 -7.98 8.42 -21.47
CA PRO A 10 -8.42 8.15 -20.12
C PRO A 10 -7.16 8.08 -19.27
N GLU A 11 -7.00 8.97 -18.28
CA GLU A 11 -5.98 8.76 -17.25
C GLU A 11 -6.26 7.34 -16.71
N PRO A 12 -5.26 6.44 -16.69
CA PRO A 12 -5.48 5.17 -16.02
C PRO A 12 -5.89 5.54 -14.60
N THR A 13 -7.04 5.02 -14.15
CA THR A 13 -7.58 5.14 -12.79
C THR A 13 -6.65 4.42 -11.82
N GLY A 14 -5.41 4.90 -11.75
CA GLY A 14 -4.22 4.20 -11.36
C GLY A 14 -3.55 4.89 -10.18
N TYR A 15 -2.87 4.08 -9.38
CA TYR A 15 -2.21 4.50 -8.15
C TYR A 15 -1.36 5.77 -8.32
N LYS A 16 -1.70 6.85 -7.60
CA LYS A 16 -0.84 8.04 -7.50
C LYS A 16 0.33 7.73 -6.58
N LEU A 17 1.39 7.15 -7.15
CA LEU A 17 2.58 6.73 -6.40
C LEU A 17 3.25 7.88 -5.64
N PRO A 18 4.08 7.58 -4.61
CA PRO A 18 4.90 8.59 -3.95
C PRO A 18 5.72 9.41 -4.94
N LYS A 19 5.99 10.68 -4.62
CA LYS A 19 6.66 11.64 -5.52
C LYS A 19 7.96 11.10 -6.15
N LYS A 20 8.74 10.30 -5.40
CA LYS A 20 10.00 9.71 -5.88
C LYS A 20 9.85 8.67 -7.00
N LEU A 21 8.65 8.10 -7.18
CA LEU A 21 8.34 7.12 -8.23
C LEU A 21 7.47 7.74 -9.34
N HIS A 22 6.89 8.91 -9.10
CA HIS A 22 5.95 9.54 -10.02
C HIS A 22 6.65 9.96 -11.33
N GLY A 23 6.15 9.45 -12.46
CA GLY A 23 6.68 9.77 -13.79
C GLY A 23 8.01 9.10 -14.13
N SER A 24 8.48 8.15 -13.32
CA SER A 24 9.69 7.36 -13.60
C SER A 24 9.33 6.04 -14.28
N ASP A 25 10.25 5.48 -15.08
CA ASP A 25 10.10 4.15 -15.68
C ASP A 25 9.87 3.07 -14.62
N GLU A 26 10.57 3.18 -13.50
CA GLU A 26 10.41 2.29 -12.34
C GLU A 26 8.98 2.40 -11.75
N GLY A 27 8.46 3.61 -11.61
CA GLY A 27 7.09 3.84 -11.16
C GLY A 27 6.04 3.27 -12.12
N SER A 28 6.25 3.40 -13.42
CA SER A 28 5.37 2.78 -14.44
C SER A 28 5.39 1.26 -14.35
N LYS A 29 6.57 0.64 -14.16
CA LYS A 29 6.70 -0.80 -13.92
C LYS A 29 5.95 -1.25 -12.66
N ILE A 30 6.05 -0.48 -11.57
CA ILE A 30 5.32 -0.76 -10.32
C ILE A 30 3.81 -0.69 -10.56
N ILE A 31 3.31 0.35 -11.24
CA ILE A 31 1.87 0.48 -11.52
C ILE A 31 1.38 -0.73 -12.33
N GLN A 32 2.08 -1.06 -13.43
CA GLN A 32 1.74 -2.20 -14.26
C GLN A 32 1.69 -3.49 -13.44
N LEU A 33 2.74 -3.75 -12.65
CA LEU A 33 2.84 -4.93 -11.80
C LEU A 33 1.74 -5.01 -10.74
N LEU A 34 1.34 -3.88 -10.14
CA LEU A 34 0.24 -3.83 -9.17
C LEU A 34 -1.09 -4.19 -9.83
N LEU A 35 -1.35 -3.66 -11.04
CA LEU A 35 -2.57 -3.92 -11.79
C LEU A 35 -2.65 -5.38 -12.26
N ASP A 36 -1.56 -5.92 -12.80
CA ASP A 36 -1.49 -7.30 -13.30
C ASP A 36 -1.67 -8.37 -12.20
N ARG A 37 -1.47 -7.98 -10.94
CA ARG A 37 -1.54 -8.87 -9.78
C ARG A 37 -2.79 -8.68 -8.95
N LEU A 38 -3.75 -7.87 -9.40
CA LEU A 38 -5.03 -7.71 -8.72
C LEU A 38 -5.78 -9.05 -8.68
N LYS A 39 -6.05 -9.53 -7.47
CA LYS A 39 -6.85 -10.72 -7.20
C LYS A 39 -7.85 -10.46 -6.07
N PRO A 40 -8.95 -11.21 -5.99
CA PRO A 40 -9.79 -11.27 -4.79
C PRO A 40 -8.96 -11.47 -3.52
N ALA A 41 -9.07 -10.56 -2.55
CA ALA A 41 -8.37 -10.65 -1.27
C ALA A 41 -9.02 -11.72 -0.39
N GLY A 42 -8.47 -12.93 -0.43
CA GLY A 42 -9.02 -14.13 0.19
C GLY A 42 -10.25 -14.74 -0.52
N PRO A 43 -10.73 -15.92 -0.05
CA PRO A 43 -11.86 -16.61 -0.66
C PRO A 43 -13.15 -15.76 -0.59
N CYS A 44 -13.86 -15.67 -1.71
CA CYS A 44 -15.17 -15.01 -1.83
C CYS A 44 -15.17 -13.49 -1.57
N SER A 45 -14.05 -12.80 -1.73
CA SER A 45 -13.95 -11.35 -1.56
C SER A 45 -14.09 -10.61 -2.89
N GLU A 46 -14.95 -9.61 -2.95
CA GLU A 46 -15.00 -8.66 -4.08
C GLU A 46 -13.90 -7.59 -4.00
N TYR A 47 -13.14 -7.55 -2.90
CA TYR A 47 -12.07 -6.59 -2.74
C TYR A 47 -10.82 -7.06 -3.49
N LEU A 48 -10.47 -6.37 -4.57
CA LEU A 48 -9.26 -6.66 -5.33
C LEU A 48 -8.02 -6.05 -4.66
N MET A 49 -7.00 -6.88 -4.45
CA MET A 49 -5.72 -6.50 -3.89
C MET A 49 -4.58 -7.10 -4.70
N PRO A 50 -3.48 -6.36 -4.93
CA PRO A 50 -2.30 -6.92 -5.58
C PRO A 50 -1.68 -8.01 -4.69
N LEU A 51 -1.50 -9.22 -5.23
CA LEU A 51 -0.89 -10.36 -4.54
C LEU A 51 0.57 -10.56 -4.95
N PHE A 52 1.46 -10.64 -3.95
CA PHE A 52 2.90 -10.85 -4.15
C PHE A 52 3.42 -12.05 -3.35
N LYS A 53 4.36 -12.80 -3.92
CA LYS A 53 5.14 -13.78 -3.14
C LYS A 53 5.97 -13.05 -2.08
N PHE A 54 6.11 -13.62 -0.88
CA PHE A 54 6.98 -13.04 0.15
C PHE A 54 8.45 -13.39 -0.11
N THR A 55 9.18 -12.46 -0.75
CA THR A 55 10.60 -12.64 -1.11
C THR A 55 11.55 -12.03 -0.08
N ILE A 56 12.84 -12.36 -0.19
CA ILE A 56 13.89 -11.76 0.65
C ILE A 56 13.93 -10.23 0.51
N HIS A 57 13.72 -9.70 -0.70
CA HIS A 57 13.70 -8.25 -0.95
C HIS A 57 12.55 -7.55 -0.23
N ILE A 58 11.35 -8.17 -0.21
CA ILE A 58 10.21 -7.65 0.53
C ILE A 58 10.48 -7.72 2.03
N LYS A 59 11.00 -8.87 2.51
CA LYS A 59 11.40 -9.04 3.92
C LYS A 59 12.40 -7.97 4.36
N ASP A 60 13.40 -7.67 3.54
CA ASP A 60 14.43 -6.67 3.85
C ASP A 60 13.87 -5.25 3.87
N ALA A 61 13.00 -4.91 2.90
CA ALA A 61 12.32 -3.62 2.88
C ALA A 61 11.44 -3.41 4.12
N LEU A 62 10.68 -4.44 4.53
CA LEU A 62 9.85 -4.40 5.73
C LEU A 62 10.69 -4.35 7.02
N ASN A 63 11.78 -5.12 7.10
CA ASN A 63 12.69 -5.05 8.25
C ASN A 63 13.40 -3.69 8.35
N SER A 64 13.76 -3.07 7.23
CA SER A 64 14.31 -1.71 7.21
C SER A 64 13.28 -0.68 7.72
N ALA A 65 12.02 -0.79 7.28
CA ALA A 65 10.94 0.04 7.80
C ALA A 65 10.74 -0.17 9.31
N ARG A 66 10.82 -1.40 9.80
CA ARG A 66 10.73 -1.73 11.23
C ARG A 66 11.87 -1.13 12.04
N ARG A 67 13.12 -1.32 11.62
CA ARG A 67 14.31 -0.78 12.32
C ARG A 67 14.28 0.73 12.43
N THR A 68 13.60 1.41 11.51
CA THR A 68 13.47 2.88 11.49
C THR A 68 12.17 3.38 12.14
N GLY A 69 11.41 2.52 12.84
CA GLY A 69 10.16 2.92 13.51
C GLY A 69 9.01 3.28 12.55
N ARG A 70 9.12 2.89 11.28
CA ARG A 70 8.15 3.21 10.21
C ARG A 70 7.24 2.03 9.88
N LEU A 71 7.13 1.07 10.79
CA LEU A 71 6.30 -0.12 10.63
C LEU A 71 5.44 -0.28 11.88
N VAL A 72 4.13 -0.36 11.68
CA VAL A 72 3.13 -0.54 12.73
C VAL A 72 2.50 -1.92 12.54
N ARG A 73 2.44 -2.71 13.61
CA ARG A 73 1.82 -4.04 13.61
C ARG A 73 0.42 -3.95 14.19
N GLY A 74 -0.56 -4.51 13.48
CA GLY A 74 -1.95 -4.57 13.92
C GLY A 74 -2.81 -3.39 13.44
N MET A 75 -4.12 -3.65 13.38
CA MET A 75 -5.09 -2.77 12.73
C MET A 75 -5.46 -1.56 13.59
N GLU A 76 -5.62 -1.74 14.90
CA GLU A 76 -6.10 -0.69 15.80
C GLU A 76 -5.16 0.53 15.83
N GLU A 77 -3.86 0.30 16.01
CA GLU A 77 -2.88 1.39 16.04
C GLU A 77 -2.74 2.06 14.67
N ALA A 78 -2.84 1.28 13.60
CA ALA A 78 -2.85 1.82 12.25
C ALA A 78 -4.07 2.71 11.99
N GLU A 79 -5.26 2.35 12.48
CA GLU A 79 -6.45 3.18 12.39
C GLU A 79 -6.27 4.53 13.09
N LYS A 80 -5.74 4.53 14.33
CA LYS A 80 -5.46 5.77 15.07
C LYS A 80 -4.52 6.69 14.29
N ILE A 81 -3.44 6.13 13.76
CA ILE A 81 -2.43 6.86 12.98
C ILE A 81 -3.02 7.43 11.68
N LEU A 82 -3.83 6.65 10.96
CA LEU A 82 -4.45 7.08 9.72
C LEU A 82 -5.56 8.13 9.95
N ASP A 83 -6.34 7.97 11.02
CA ASP A 83 -7.38 8.94 11.40
C ASP A 83 -6.76 10.28 11.83
N ALA A 84 -5.66 10.25 12.58
CA ALA A 84 -4.92 11.45 12.96
C ALA A 84 -4.33 12.17 11.73
N GLU A 85 -3.71 11.43 10.80
CA GLU A 85 -3.18 11.98 9.56
C GLU A 85 -4.29 12.65 8.72
N ARG A 86 -5.41 11.97 8.52
CA ARG A 86 -6.55 12.50 7.76
C ARG A 86 -7.08 13.80 8.37
N SER A 87 -7.25 13.81 9.70
CA SER A 87 -7.74 14.99 10.43
C SER A 87 -6.78 16.17 10.33
N GLY A 88 -5.47 15.89 10.37
CA GLY A 88 -4.42 16.90 10.17
C GLY A 88 -4.41 17.48 8.75
N ILE A 89 -4.64 16.65 7.72
CA ILE A 89 -4.74 17.10 6.33
C ILE A 89 -5.96 18.00 6.14
N LEU A 90 -7.13 17.56 6.58
CA LEU A 90 -8.36 18.36 6.48
C LEU A 90 -8.19 19.73 7.15
N SER A 91 -7.59 19.74 8.34
CA SER A 91 -7.30 20.98 9.07
C SER A 91 -6.31 21.89 8.34
N ALA A 92 -5.29 21.34 7.68
CA ALA A 92 -4.32 22.12 6.91
C ALA A 92 -4.91 22.66 5.60
N ASP A 93 -5.75 21.88 4.91
CA ASP A 93 -6.40 22.29 3.67
C ASP A 93 -7.38 23.43 3.93
N MET A 94 -8.16 23.37 5.03
CA MET A 94 -9.03 24.49 5.45
C MET A 94 -8.25 25.78 5.70
N LYS A 95 -7.05 25.69 6.30
CA LYS A 95 -6.21 26.86 6.62
C LYS A 95 -5.54 27.49 5.40
N THR A 96 -5.24 26.70 4.36
CA THR A 96 -4.42 27.15 3.22
C THR A 96 -5.23 27.40 1.95
N GLY A 97 -6.51 27.03 1.93
CA GLY A 97 -7.40 27.24 0.78
C GLY A 97 -7.02 26.47 -0.48
N SER A 98 -5.99 25.61 -0.42
CA SER A 98 -5.43 24.90 -1.58
C SER A 98 -5.43 23.40 -1.34
N LYS A 99 -6.11 22.66 -2.22
CA LYS A 99 -6.15 21.20 -2.16
C LYS A 99 -4.81 20.61 -2.59
N ARG A 100 -4.10 19.96 -1.67
CA ARG A 100 -2.79 19.35 -1.95
C ARG A 100 -2.94 18.17 -2.91
N VAL A 101 -1.98 17.98 -3.82
CA VAL A 101 -1.94 16.78 -4.66
C VAL A 101 -1.68 15.56 -3.79
N GLU A 102 -2.70 14.73 -3.66
CA GLU A 102 -2.65 13.54 -2.81
C GLU A 102 -2.02 12.36 -3.55
N ARG A 103 -1.09 11.70 -2.87
CA ARG A 103 -0.32 10.54 -3.36
C ARG A 103 -0.26 9.50 -2.26
N ILE A 104 -0.09 8.25 -2.66
CA ILE A 104 0.16 7.15 -1.74
C ILE A 104 1.39 7.47 -0.92
N SER A 105 1.23 7.37 0.40
CA SER A 105 2.28 7.64 1.38
C SER A 105 2.26 6.64 2.54
N ARG A 106 1.25 5.76 2.54
CA ARG A 106 1.04 4.68 3.49
C ARG A 106 0.72 3.39 2.71
N LEU A 107 1.32 2.30 3.14
CA LEU A 107 1.10 0.98 2.54
C LEU A 107 0.67 0.00 3.63
N ILE A 108 -0.49 -0.60 3.44
CA ILE A 108 -0.96 -1.74 4.20
C ILE A 108 -0.42 -3.01 3.53
N VAL A 109 0.16 -3.90 4.34
CA VAL A 109 0.63 -5.21 3.92
C VAL A 109 -0.08 -6.25 4.79
N VAL A 110 -0.73 -7.22 4.17
CA VAL A 110 -1.45 -8.28 4.87
C VAL A 110 -0.97 -9.67 4.46
N ALA A 111 -1.02 -10.60 5.39
CA ALA A 111 -0.84 -12.03 5.10
C ALA A 111 -2.12 -12.62 4.49
N ASN A 112 -2.00 -13.77 3.81
CA ASN A 112 -3.09 -14.36 3.01
C ASN A 112 -4.08 -15.23 3.81
N ASP A 113 -3.82 -15.48 5.09
CA ASP A 113 -4.61 -16.33 5.99
C ASP A 113 -5.64 -15.54 6.83
N GLY A 114 -6.03 -14.36 6.35
CA GLY A 114 -7.09 -13.54 6.94
C GLY A 114 -8.49 -14.10 6.71
N SER A 115 -9.43 -13.77 7.60
CA SER A 115 -10.85 -14.07 7.37
C SER A 115 -11.49 -13.10 6.36
N SER A 116 -12.61 -13.48 5.74
CA SER A 116 -13.34 -12.55 4.85
C SER A 116 -13.80 -11.28 5.58
N ARG A 117 -14.10 -11.35 6.89
CA ARG A 117 -14.41 -10.16 7.72
C ARG A 117 -13.20 -9.23 7.82
N PHE A 118 -12.01 -9.79 8.00
CA PHE A 118 -10.76 -9.05 8.05
C PHE A 118 -10.53 -8.29 6.73
N TYR A 119 -10.58 -8.95 5.57
CA TYR A 119 -10.40 -8.26 4.28
C TYR A 119 -11.45 -7.17 4.00
N ARG A 120 -12.69 -7.35 4.45
CA ARG A 120 -13.71 -6.28 4.42
C ARG A 120 -13.34 -5.08 5.28
N GLN A 121 -12.70 -5.29 6.44
CA GLN A 121 -12.19 -4.19 7.26
C GLN A 121 -11.05 -3.45 6.56
N ILE A 122 -10.14 -4.17 5.88
CA ILE A 122 -9.07 -3.56 5.08
C ILE A 122 -9.65 -2.70 3.96
N LYS A 123 -10.64 -3.22 3.20
CA LYS A 123 -11.33 -2.45 2.15
C LYS A 123 -11.86 -1.12 2.69
N LYS A 124 -12.61 -1.17 3.80
CA LYS A 124 -13.17 0.02 4.45
C LYS A 124 -12.08 0.99 4.89
N MET A 125 -10.99 0.48 5.48
CA MET A 125 -9.87 1.31 5.92
C MET A 125 -9.19 2.02 4.75
N VAL A 126 -8.94 1.31 3.64
CA VAL A 126 -8.34 1.89 2.44
C VAL A 126 -9.28 2.95 1.87
N GLU A 127 -10.56 2.64 1.66
CA GLU A 127 -11.57 3.57 1.12
C GLU A 127 -11.68 4.86 1.93
N ARG A 128 -11.72 4.76 3.27
CA ARG A 128 -11.80 5.91 4.19
C ARG A 128 -10.56 6.82 4.13
N ASN A 129 -9.41 6.28 3.72
CA ASN A 129 -8.13 6.99 3.71
C ASN A 129 -7.55 7.14 2.28
N LYS A 130 -8.39 6.95 1.25
CA LYS A 130 -8.02 7.25 -0.13
C LYS A 130 -7.73 8.75 -0.28
N PRO A 131 -6.79 9.12 -1.16
CA PRO A 131 -5.98 8.27 -2.03
C PRO A 131 -4.58 7.95 -1.43
N ARG A 132 -4.35 8.22 -0.15
CA ARG A 132 -3.00 8.16 0.47
C ARG A 132 -2.60 6.78 0.97
N VAL A 133 -3.56 5.89 1.14
CA VAL A 133 -3.36 4.52 1.59
C VAL A 133 -3.61 3.55 0.43
N MET A 134 -2.70 2.60 0.26
CA MET A 134 -2.84 1.43 -0.60
C MET A 134 -2.68 0.17 0.24
N ALA A 135 -3.30 -0.95 -0.17
CA ALA A 135 -3.06 -2.26 0.44
C ALA A 135 -2.51 -3.25 -0.59
N VAL A 136 -1.66 -4.17 -0.13
CA VAL A 136 -1.16 -5.34 -0.87
C VAL A 136 -1.24 -6.59 0.01
N GLU A 137 -1.43 -7.73 -0.63
CA GLU A 137 -1.46 -9.03 0.02
C GLU A 137 -0.14 -9.75 -0.28
N LEU A 138 0.42 -10.41 0.73
CA LEU A 138 1.55 -11.30 0.59
C LEU A 138 1.07 -12.74 0.70
N ASP A 139 1.53 -13.57 -0.23
CA ASP A 139 1.32 -15.01 -0.23
C ASP A 139 2.24 -15.66 0.82
N VAL A 140 1.85 -15.52 2.07
CA VAL A 140 2.53 -15.96 3.28
C VAL A 140 1.52 -16.00 4.42
N SER A 141 1.66 -16.95 5.34
CA SER A 141 0.81 -16.98 6.53
C SER A 141 1.16 -15.85 7.50
N SER A 142 0.23 -15.49 8.36
CA SER A 142 0.44 -14.49 9.40
C SER A 142 1.49 -14.92 10.44
N PHE A 143 1.72 -16.23 10.62
CA PHE A 143 2.82 -16.74 11.45
C PHE A 143 4.17 -16.52 10.77
N GLU A 144 4.34 -16.98 9.53
CA GLU A 144 5.60 -16.81 8.79
C GLU A 144 5.99 -15.33 8.65
N LEU A 145 5.03 -14.46 8.33
CA LEU A 145 5.26 -13.01 8.26
C LEU A 145 5.63 -12.42 9.62
N GLY A 146 4.95 -12.90 10.68
CA GLY A 146 5.19 -12.48 12.05
C GLY A 146 6.58 -12.86 12.54
N GLU A 147 7.01 -14.09 12.30
CA GLU A 147 8.33 -14.58 12.66
C GLU A 147 9.43 -13.86 11.91
N ALA A 148 9.26 -13.67 10.60
CA ALA A 148 10.23 -13.01 9.74
C ALA A 148 10.52 -11.54 10.12
N LEU A 149 9.55 -10.87 10.77
CA LEU A 149 9.64 -9.44 11.09
C LEU A 149 9.77 -9.15 12.59
N PHE A 150 9.15 -9.95 13.45
CA PHE A 150 9.05 -9.68 14.88
C PHE A 150 9.68 -10.76 15.76
N GLY A 151 10.23 -11.82 15.17
CA GLY A 151 10.92 -12.90 15.87
C GLY A 151 10.05 -14.11 16.20
N PRO A 152 10.64 -15.16 16.78
CA PRO A 152 10.00 -16.48 16.92
C PRO A 152 8.64 -16.44 17.63
N GLY A 153 7.68 -17.22 17.13
CA GLY A 153 6.33 -17.35 17.68
C GLY A 153 5.46 -16.09 17.58
N LYS A 154 5.93 -15.03 16.91
CA LYS A 154 5.13 -13.83 16.68
C LYS A 154 4.24 -14.01 15.45
N ARG A 155 3.05 -13.42 15.52
CA ARG A 155 2.08 -13.37 14.42
C ARG A 155 1.92 -11.94 13.93
N ALA A 156 1.80 -11.76 12.61
CA ALA A 156 1.47 -10.49 11.97
C ALA A 156 0.56 -10.73 10.76
N LEU A 157 -0.74 -10.53 10.94
CA LEU A 157 -1.71 -10.56 9.85
C LEU A 157 -1.83 -9.22 9.11
N PHE A 158 -1.49 -8.12 9.80
CA PHE A 158 -1.61 -6.75 9.31
C PHE A 158 -0.40 -5.93 9.68
N ILE A 159 0.13 -5.19 8.71
CA ILE A 159 1.22 -4.25 8.88
C ILE A 159 0.88 -2.95 8.13
N LEU A 160 1.11 -1.81 8.79
CA LEU A 160 1.13 -0.51 8.15
C LEU A 160 2.57 -0.02 8.03
N VAL A 161 3.04 0.20 6.80
CA VAL A 161 4.26 0.94 6.49
C VAL A 161 3.92 2.43 6.52
N ASN A 162 4.42 3.09 7.57
CA ASN A 162 3.93 4.37 8.05
C ASN A 162 4.80 5.57 7.64
N HIS A 163 5.37 5.55 6.44
CA HIS A 163 6.19 6.65 5.93
C HIS A 163 6.43 6.55 4.43
N LYS A 164 6.34 7.68 3.70
CA LYS A 164 6.48 7.74 2.24
C LYS A 164 7.77 7.08 1.71
N ASP A 165 8.91 7.26 2.37
CA ASP A 165 10.17 6.66 1.92
C ASP A 165 10.23 5.16 2.16
N ALA A 166 9.62 4.68 3.25
CA ALA A 166 9.51 3.25 3.51
C ALA A 166 8.53 2.60 2.51
N VAL A 167 7.46 3.32 2.13
CA VAL A 167 6.55 2.89 1.06
C VAL A 167 7.27 2.81 -0.28
N VAL A 168 8.10 3.79 -0.64
CA VAL A 168 8.92 3.72 -1.86
C VAL A 168 9.79 2.47 -1.86
N ASN A 169 10.51 2.20 -0.77
CA ASN A 169 11.39 1.04 -0.68
C ASN A 169 10.61 -0.28 -0.76
N ALA A 170 9.45 -0.38 -0.09
CA ALA A 170 8.58 -1.54 -0.18
C ALA A 170 8.07 -1.76 -1.61
N LEU A 171 7.60 -0.70 -2.29
CA LEU A 171 7.11 -0.80 -3.66
C LEU A 171 8.21 -1.24 -4.65
N LYS A 172 9.43 -0.71 -4.49
CA LYS A 172 10.59 -1.14 -5.31
C LYS A 172 10.92 -2.61 -5.13
N SER A 173 10.78 -3.13 -3.91
CA SER A 173 11.06 -4.55 -3.62
C SER A 173 10.13 -5.52 -4.36
N PHE A 174 8.98 -5.06 -4.85
CA PHE A 174 8.06 -5.87 -5.65
C PHE A 174 8.55 -6.11 -7.09
N ILE A 175 9.41 -5.24 -7.64
CA ILE A 175 9.93 -5.40 -9.00
C ILE A 175 10.98 -6.51 -9.07
N ILE A 176 11.73 -6.74 -7.99
CA ILE A 176 12.89 -7.64 -7.93
C ILE A 176 12.44 -9.11 -7.71
N GLN A 177 11.40 -9.55 -8.43
CA GLN A 177 10.84 -10.91 -8.29
C GLN A 177 11.36 -11.93 -9.30
N SER A 178 12.38 -11.59 -10.09
CA SER A 178 12.97 -12.49 -11.08
C SER A 178 14.44 -12.74 -10.79
N SER A 179 14.71 -13.82 -10.06
CA SER A 179 15.94 -14.61 -10.16
C SER A 179 15.58 -16.05 -9.81
#